data_AF-A0A511K7B6-F1
#
_entry.id   AF-A0A511K7B6-F1
#
_cell.length_a   1.000
_cell.length_b   1.000
_cell.length_c   1.000
_cell.angle_alpha   90.00
_cell.angle_beta   90.00
_cell.angle_gamma   90.00
#
_symmetry.space_group_name_H-M   'P 1'
#
loop_
_entity.id
_entity.type
_entity.pdbx_description
1 polymer ?
#
loop_
_entity_poly.entity_id
_entity_poly.type
_entity_poly.pdbx_seq_one_letter_code
_entity_poly.pdbx_strand_id
1 'polypeptide(L)'
;MASGRHCDPLRPGQTRRRSHSRAQDGQSLSHDELRYSVRSAVQAFSPSSLRQLHILSTDLPANALLGEFIDPPPSSTTASDRLVHSARIGQVPTWMNGNYSTESPPLVVSHHTSFFENSVALPTFNSLSIEAQMTKLANLSEFLLYLNDDTFLFSDSRLTVGDVGAPIIGPVFRIQTNMLVDSLSPLASIADGDGEWASLRRANWLLDQRFGERRRGYLAHIPKAFSAPLLREVGRIWHHELLETASSRFRGKATEYQLAFLATHYIIEAHREALLHAFFVGRSDSNADGLLSVEERRRMLLDLSFEVSGTNVSPASVKVPLPRRSTTANLLSQLAWAGVPLPGETSYAFTSHDGFGMFRIHAAFDEHFDRSKAIRPALPLDSQAPRHPACTIEFATCLGEDFLAQSRAVKAEEVMQRFAYQHPQCGDCAVLHLVGSSGAVGVSAFLPACDAPQTSTPPPSPVYSTAKRFDRVSLSLPPSCPSRRLAATSRILRYTYTLGDSSSRFISMRQARLTEQVLRKMDAAAAAGEEALPTFLTLNDDFVLAEASQAADKILHTWFEQHWPRPSPYETHAHV
;
A
#
# COMPACT_ATOMS: atom_id res chain seq x y z
N MET A 1 49.32 30.80 -44.61
CA MET A 1 47.90 30.74 -44.99
C MET A 1 47.47 29.28 -44.97
N ALA A 2 46.34 28.98 -44.33
CA ALA A 2 45.60 27.71 -44.34
C ALA A 2 46.35 26.39 -43.96
N SER A 3 45.88 25.74 -42.90
CA SER A 3 45.68 24.28 -42.72
C SER A 3 45.38 24.07 -41.23
N GLY A 4 44.20 23.62 -40.82
CA GLY A 4 43.65 22.29 -41.07
C GLY A 4 43.86 21.43 -39.83
N ARG A 5 42.90 21.40 -38.89
CA ARG A 5 42.88 20.42 -37.78
C ARG A 5 41.56 19.67 -37.80
N HIS A 6 41.66 18.39 -38.14
CA HIS A 6 40.61 17.40 -37.96
C HIS A 6 40.30 17.21 -36.47
N CYS A 7 39.01 17.13 -36.17
CA CYS A 7 38.48 16.55 -34.94
C CYS A 7 38.38 15.04 -35.12
N ASP A 8 38.84 14.29 -34.12
CA ASP A 8 38.46 12.89 -33.91
C ASP A 8 38.17 12.65 -32.41
N PRO A 9 37.26 11.71 -32.08
CA PRO A 9 36.51 11.69 -30.82
C PRO A 9 37.25 11.00 -29.66
N LEU A 10 37.07 11.55 -28.45
CA LEU A 10 37.57 10.98 -27.20
C LEU A 10 36.85 9.66 -26.87
N ARG A 11 37.65 8.61 -26.68
CA ARG A 11 37.26 7.26 -26.25
C ARG A 11 36.68 7.22 -24.83
N PRO A 12 35.82 6.23 -24.51
CA PRO A 12 35.19 6.06 -23.20
C PRO A 12 36.20 5.66 -22.13
N GLY A 13 36.20 6.40 -21.02
CA GLY A 13 37.00 6.15 -19.83
C GLY A 13 36.53 4.90 -19.08
N GLN A 14 37.53 4.13 -18.62
CA GLN A 14 37.43 2.80 -18.05
C GLN A 14 36.56 2.72 -16.78
N THR A 15 35.73 1.68 -16.76
CA THR A 15 34.98 1.16 -15.61
C THR A 15 35.92 0.78 -14.46
N ARG A 16 35.87 1.53 -13.35
CA ARG A 16 36.44 1.11 -12.08
C ARG A 16 35.58 -0.01 -11.48
N ARG A 17 36.04 -1.26 -11.62
CA ARG A 17 35.61 -2.39 -10.79
C ARG A 17 35.71 -2.00 -9.31
N ARG A 18 34.57 -1.88 -8.62
CA ARG A 18 34.52 -1.82 -7.15
C ARG A 18 35.04 -3.15 -6.61
N SER A 19 36.12 -3.11 -5.85
CA SER A 19 36.75 -4.27 -5.22
C SER A 19 35.85 -4.83 -4.11
N HIS A 20 35.52 -6.12 -4.25
CA HIS A 20 34.92 -6.96 -3.23
C HIS A 20 35.93 -7.24 -2.11
N SER A 21 35.76 -6.66 -0.91
CA SER A 21 36.40 -7.18 0.33
C SER A 21 35.87 -6.63 1.67
N ARG A 22 34.75 -5.87 1.73
CA ARG A 22 34.31 -5.25 3.00
C ARG A 22 33.03 -5.82 3.64
N ALA A 23 32.53 -6.95 3.17
CA ALA A 23 31.23 -7.48 3.61
C ALA A 23 31.26 -8.38 4.86
N GLN A 24 32.37 -8.45 5.62
CA GLN A 24 32.47 -9.36 6.77
C GLN A 24 32.41 -8.71 8.16
N ASP A 25 32.51 -7.39 8.30
CA ASP A 25 32.43 -6.68 9.61
C ASP A 25 31.28 -5.66 9.67
N GLY A 26 30.18 -5.92 8.98
CA GLY A 26 28.99 -5.07 9.04
C GLY A 26 28.12 -5.39 10.25
N GLN A 27 28.57 -5.08 11.47
CA GLN A 27 27.59 -4.71 12.50
C GLN A 27 26.91 -3.46 11.95
N SER A 28 25.62 -3.53 11.59
CA SER A 28 24.84 -2.32 11.30
C SER A 28 25.00 -1.39 12.51
N LEU A 29 25.72 -0.29 12.32
CA LEU A 29 25.90 0.74 13.33
C LEU A 29 24.51 1.33 13.58
N SER A 30 23.91 0.98 14.71
CA SER A 30 22.58 1.46 15.08
C SER A 30 22.74 2.75 15.88
N HIS A 31 22.13 3.85 15.44
CA HIS A 31 22.08 5.12 16.17
C HIS A 31 21.10 5.10 17.37
N ASP A 32 20.79 3.92 17.90
CA ASP A 32 19.71 3.64 18.87
C ASP A 32 18.29 3.93 18.32
N GLU A 33 18.14 3.98 17.00
CA GLU A 33 16.92 4.40 16.29
C GLU A 33 15.72 3.56 16.68
N LEU A 34 15.87 2.22 16.73
CA LEU A 34 14.79 1.32 17.13
C LEU A 34 14.25 1.65 18.53
N ARG A 35 15.12 2.01 19.47
CA ARG A 35 14.70 2.37 20.84
C ARG A 35 13.82 3.61 20.84
N TYR A 36 14.25 4.66 20.16
CA TYR A 36 13.52 5.92 20.10
C TYR A 36 12.30 5.84 19.19
N SER A 37 12.32 5.00 18.15
CA SER A 37 11.14 4.65 17.36
C SER A 37 10.07 4.03 18.25
N VAL A 38 10.44 3.05 19.11
CA VAL A 38 9.53 2.46 20.11
C VAL A 38 9.04 3.49 21.12
N ARG A 39 9.92 4.33 21.70
CA ARG A 39 9.51 5.42 22.61
C ARG A 39 8.49 6.34 21.93
N SER A 40 8.79 6.78 20.71
CA SER A 40 7.91 7.67 19.94
C SER A 40 6.55 7.02 19.68
N ALA A 41 6.52 5.71 19.36
CA ALA A 41 5.28 4.98 19.14
C ALA A 41 4.42 4.88 20.41
N VAL A 42 5.04 4.56 21.56
CA VAL A 42 4.33 4.49 22.85
C VAL A 42 3.80 5.85 23.27
N GLN A 43 4.57 6.92 23.06
CA GLN A 43 4.14 8.28 23.41
C GLN A 43 3.04 8.81 22.46
N ALA A 44 3.09 8.43 21.18
CA ALA A 44 2.23 9.01 20.16
C ALA A 44 0.79 8.52 20.18
N PHE A 45 0.58 7.24 20.49
CA PHE A 45 -0.76 6.69 20.58
C PHE A 45 -1.43 7.04 21.90
N SER A 46 -2.72 7.34 21.83
CA SER A 46 -3.56 7.39 23.03
C SER A 46 -3.52 6.04 23.77
N PRO A 47 -3.51 6.02 25.12
CA PRO A 47 -3.29 4.80 25.91
C PRO A 47 -4.23 3.63 25.59
N SER A 48 -5.44 3.91 25.10
CA SER A 48 -6.43 2.88 24.72
C SER A 48 -6.33 2.41 23.27
N SER A 49 -5.55 3.08 22.42
CA SER A 49 -5.45 2.76 20.99
C SER A 49 -4.34 1.76 20.66
N LEU A 50 -3.29 1.69 21.49
CA LEU A 50 -2.17 0.78 21.29
C LEU A 50 -2.35 -0.49 22.11
N ARG A 51 -2.77 -1.58 21.45
CA ARG A 51 -3.06 -2.86 22.12
C ARG A 51 -1.82 -3.74 22.34
N GLN A 52 -0.88 -3.71 21.40
CA GLN A 52 0.30 -4.58 21.38
C GLN A 52 1.35 -3.99 20.43
N LEU A 53 2.63 -4.14 20.76
CA LEU A 53 3.74 -3.82 19.88
C LEU A 53 4.45 -5.11 19.43
N HIS A 54 4.97 -5.09 18.21
CA HIS A 54 5.78 -6.16 17.66
C HIS A 54 7.13 -5.60 17.21
N ILE A 55 8.22 -6.24 17.64
CA ILE A 55 9.56 -6.02 17.07
C ILE A 55 9.91 -7.23 16.23
N LEU A 56 10.21 -7.00 14.95
CA LEU A 56 10.76 -8.02 14.08
C LEU A 56 12.28 -7.97 14.23
N SER A 57 12.87 -9.08 14.66
CA SER A 57 14.30 -9.14 14.97
C SER A 57 14.97 -10.30 14.26
N THR A 58 16.25 -10.17 13.95
CA THR A 58 17.03 -11.26 13.36
C THR A 58 17.39 -12.30 14.42
N ASP A 59 17.84 -13.46 13.95
CA ASP A 59 18.37 -14.53 14.78
C ASP A 59 19.57 -15.18 14.07
N LEU A 60 20.59 -15.50 14.85
CA LEU A 60 21.89 -15.96 14.35
C LEU A 60 22.08 -17.45 14.59
N PRO A 61 22.67 -18.19 13.65
CA PRO A 61 23.11 -19.56 13.88
C PRO A 61 24.04 -19.64 15.11
N ALA A 62 23.74 -20.50 16.08
CA ALA A 62 24.53 -20.64 17.31
C ALA A 62 25.98 -21.07 17.01
N ASN A 63 26.19 -21.84 15.95
CA ASN A 63 27.51 -22.22 15.45
C ASN A 63 28.29 -21.05 14.82
N ALA A 64 27.62 -20.02 14.28
CA ALA A 64 28.29 -18.82 13.79
C ALA A 64 28.82 -17.96 14.96
N LEU A 65 28.15 -18.01 16.12
CA LEU A 65 28.61 -17.35 17.35
C LEU A 65 29.70 -18.16 18.07
N LEU A 66 29.65 -19.48 17.98
CA LEU A 66 30.63 -20.40 18.60
C LEU A 66 31.85 -20.70 17.71
N GLY A 67 31.79 -20.38 16.41
CA GLY A 67 32.88 -20.60 15.46
C GLY A 67 34.13 -19.74 15.74
N GLU A 68 34.01 -18.72 16.59
CA GLU A 68 35.17 -18.00 17.15
C GLU A 68 35.88 -18.77 18.27
N PHE A 69 35.27 -19.85 18.81
CA PHE A 69 35.74 -20.56 20.01
C PHE A 69 36.00 -22.06 19.81
N ILE A 70 35.55 -22.67 18.72
CA ILE A 70 35.65 -24.14 18.52
C ILE A 70 35.98 -24.47 17.04
N ASP A 71 37.07 -25.19 16.81
CA ASP A 71 37.42 -25.73 15.48
C ASP A 71 36.33 -26.69 14.96
N PRO A 72 35.91 -26.60 13.69
CA PRO A 72 34.83 -27.43 13.18
C PRO A 72 35.28 -28.90 13.03
N PRO A 73 34.49 -29.88 13.49
CA PRO A 73 34.78 -31.29 13.28
C PRO A 73 34.62 -31.68 11.79
N PRO A 74 35.38 -32.68 11.32
CA PRO A 74 35.31 -33.15 9.94
C PRO A 74 33.98 -33.90 9.75
N SER A 75 33.03 -33.31 9.04
CA SER A 75 31.82 -34.02 8.62
C SER A 75 31.42 -33.63 7.22
N SER A 76 30.88 -34.60 6.49
CA SER A 76 30.58 -34.61 5.06
C SER A 76 29.34 -33.79 4.65
N THR A 77 28.85 -32.89 5.49
CA THR A 77 27.71 -32.01 5.17
C THR A 77 28.21 -30.66 4.66
N THR A 78 27.59 -30.15 3.59
CA THR A 78 27.96 -28.84 3.02
C THR A 78 27.76 -27.73 4.07
N ALA A 79 28.58 -26.68 4.04
CA ALA A 79 28.51 -25.58 5.01
C ALA A 79 27.13 -24.90 5.07
N SER A 80 26.40 -24.88 3.95
CA SER A 80 25.02 -24.37 3.89
C SER A 80 24.04 -25.21 4.70
N ASP A 81 24.19 -26.54 4.68
CA ASP A 81 23.31 -27.48 5.38
C ASP A 81 23.46 -27.35 6.90
N ARG A 82 24.70 -27.11 7.36
CA ARG A 82 25.01 -26.89 8.78
C ARG A 82 24.45 -25.57 9.33
N LEU A 83 24.28 -24.54 8.50
CA LEU A 83 23.74 -23.22 8.90
C LEU A 83 22.20 -23.21 8.96
N VAL A 84 21.54 -24.07 8.17
CA VAL A 84 20.08 -24.18 8.12
C VAL A 84 19.55 -25.00 9.30
N HIS A 85 20.29 -26.03 9.73
CA HIS A 85 19.89 -26.95 10.81
C HIS A 85 20.46 -26.64 12.20
N SER A 86 21.29 -25.61 12.35
CA SER A 86 21.82 -25.20 13.65
C SER A 86 20.74 -24.58 14.54
N ALA A 87 20.81 -24.83 15.85
CA ALA A 87 20.10 -24.00 16.83
C ALA A 87 20.42 -22.51 16.58
N ARG A 88 19.43 -21.62 16.72
CA ARG A 88 19.59 -20.18 16.45
C ARG A 88 19.32 -19.37 17.71
N ILE A 89 20.09 -18.30 17.89
CA ILE A 89 20.00 -17.39 19.03
C ILE A 89 19.33 -16.11 18.53
N GLY A 90 18.15 -15.83 19.08
CA GLY A 90 17.37 -14.63 18.75
C GLY A 90 18.05 -13.37 19.28
N GLN A 91 18.17 -12.35 18.44
CA GLN A 91 18.66 -11.06 18.90
C GLN A 91 17.55 -10.30 19.62
N VAL A 92 17.84 -9.78 20.81
CA VAL A 92 16.98 -8.86 21.55
C VAL A 92 17.78 -7.58 21.78
N PRO A 93 17.19 -6.39 21.59
CA PRO A 93 17.86 -5.12 21.86
C PRO A 93 18.40 -5.05 23.30
N THR A 94 19.63 -4.53 23.46
CA THR A 94 20.33 -4.50 24.75
C THR A 94 19.68 -3.61 25.80
N TRP A 95 18.92 -2.59 25.38
CA TRP A 95 18.16 -1.71 26.25
C TRP A 95 16.88 -2.34 26.79
N MET A 96 16.45 -3.49 26.27
CA MET A 96 15.15 -4.09 26.61
C MET A 96 15.21 -4.82 27.95
N ASN A 97 14.23 -4.57 28.83
CA ASN A 97 14.12 -5.24 30.13
C ASN A 97 13.57 -6.67 30.00
N GLY A 98 13.80 -7.55 30.98
CA GLY A 98 13.33 -8.95 30.91
C GLY A 98 11.81 -9.15 30.98
N ASN A 99 11.04 -8.12 31.35
CA ASN A 99 9.61 -8.19 31.62
C ASN A 99 8.74 -7.55 30.51
N TYR A 100 9.33 -7.24 29.35
CA TYR A 100 8.68 -6.50 28.25
C TYR A 100 7.33 -7.09 27.79
N SER A 101 7.14 -8.40 27.95
CA SER A 101 5.93 -9.11 27.53
C SER A 101 4.74 -8.96 28.48
N THR A 102 5.00 -8.53 29.73
CA THR A 102 3.98 -8.30 30.77
C THR A 102 3.63 -6.83 30.96
N GLU A 103 4.31 -5.94 30.25
CA GLU A 103 4.00 -4.51 30.22
C GLU A 103 2.63 -4.23 29.55
N SER A 104 2.12 -3.02 29.74
CA SER A 104 0.86 -2.56 29.14
C SER A 104 1.10 -1.34 28.24
N PRO A 105 0.98 -1.48 26.91
CA PRO A 105 0.66 -2.70 26.16
C PRO A 105 1.82 -3.73 26.15
N PRO A 106 1.56 -5.01 25.85
CA PRO A 106 2.62 -6.01 25.75
C PRO A 106 3.47 -5.80 24.49
N LEU A 107 4.79 -6.02 24.63
CA LEU A 107 5.73 -6.09 23.52
C LEU A 107 6.02 -7.54 23.14
N VAL A 108 5.97 -7.85 21.85
CA VAL A 108 6.29 -9.18 21.30
C VAL A 108 7.51 -9.06 20.40
N VAL A 109 8.54 -9.87 20.66
CA VAL A 109 9.69 -9.99 19.77
C VAL A 109 9.49 -11.21 18.88
N SER A 110 9.33 -10.99 17.58
CA SER A 110 9.20 -12.05 16.57
C SER A 110 10.51 -12.18 15.82
N HIS A 111 11.24 -13.25 16.10
CA HIS A 111 12.48 -13.54 15.36
C HIS A 111 12.19 -13.98 13.93
N HIS A 112 13.06 -13.63 12.98
CA HIS A 112 12.84 -13.92 11.55
C HIS A 112 12.53 -15.39 11.28
N THR A 113 13.17 -16.33 11.99
CA THR A 113 12.86 -17.76 11.86
C THR A 113 11.44 -18.17 12.23
N SER A 114 10.71 -17.37 13.01
CA SER A 114 9.33 -17.70 13.38
C SER A 114 8.33 -17.47 12.24
N PHE A 115 8.70 -16.70 11.21
CA PHE A 115 7.79 -16.34 10.12
C PHE A 115 8.39 -16.45 8.71
N PHE A 116 9.71 -16.58 8.56
CA PHE A 116 10.32 -16.91 7.26
C PHE A 116 10.04 -18.36 6.90
N GLU A 117 9.46 -18.58 5.72
CA GLU A 117 9.21 -19.94 5.22
C GLU A 117 10.50 -20.66 4.81
N ASN A 118 11.51 -19.92 4.37
CA ASN A 118 12.82 -20.47 4.04
C ASN A 118 13.92 -19.74 4.83
N SER A 119 14.51 -20.45 5.79
CA SER A 119 15.56 -19.94 6.67
C SER A 119 16.93 -19.84 6.01
N VAL A 120 17.12 -20.35 4.79
CA VAL A 120 18.39 -20.21 4.01
C VAL A 120 18.72 -18.74 3.79
N ALA A 121 17.70 -17.90 3.61
CA ALA A 121 17.87 -16.46 3.44
C ALA A 121 18.38 -15.76 4.72
N LEU A 122 18.29 -16.40 5.89
CA LEU A 122 18.61 -15.80 7.18
C LEU A 122 20.07 -16.02 7.60
N PRO A 123 20.72 -15.06 8.29
CA PRO A 123 20.18 -13.76 8.67
C PRO A 123 20.07 -12.81 7.46
N THR A 124 19.11 -11.90 7.53
CA THR A 124 18.90 -10.82 6.56
C THR A 124 18.60 -9.53 7.31
N PHE A 125 19.12 -8.42 6.78
CA PHE A 125 18.87 -7.05 7.24
C PHE A 125 18.21 -6.21 6.13
N ASN A 126 17.84 -6.85 5.01
CA ASN A 126 17.13 -6.19 3.93
C ASN A 126 15.66 -6.07 4.29
N SER A 127 15.19 -4.83 4.50
CA SER A 127 13.79 -4.55 4.83
C SER A 127 12.82 -5.17 3.82
N LEU A 128 13.15 -5.20 2.52
CA LEU A 128 12.28 -5.81 1.49
C LEU A 128 12.09 -7.30 1.71
N SER A 129 13.16 -8.00 2.11
CA SER A 129 13.15 -9.43 2.39
C SER A 129 12.31 -9.74 3.63
N ILE A 130 12.46 -8.93 4.69
CA ILE A 130 11.69 -9.04 5.93
C ILE A 130 10.20 -8.73 5.68
N GLU A 131 9.93 -7.60 5.03
CA GLU A 131 8.59 -7.14 4.68
C GLU A 131 7.86 -8.21 3.87
N ALA A 132 8.48 -8.82 2.87
CA ALA A 132 7.87 -9.85 2.04
C ALA A 132 7.35 -11.07 2.83
N GLN A 133 7.87 -11.32 4.03
CA GLN A 133 7.40 -12.39 4.92
C GLN A 133 6.41 -11.94 6.00
N MET A 134 6.09 -10.65 6.11
CA MET A 134 5.10 -10.13 7.09
C MET A 134 3.70 -10.73 6.91
N THR A 135 3.39 -11.23 5.71
CA THR A 135 2.12 -11.93 5.42
C THR A 135 1.93 -13.19 6.28
N LYS A 136 2.99 -13.70 6.91
CA LYS A 136 3.01 -14.93 7.73
C LYS A 136 3.01 -14.66 9.23
N LEU A 137 3.09 -13.39 9.64
CA LEU A 137 3.06 -13.02 11.05
C LEU A 137 1.72 -13.44 11.69
N ALA A 138 1.83 -14.15 12.81
CA ALA A 138 0.70 -14.56 13.63
C ALA A 138 0.31 -13.46 14.63
N ASN A 139 -0.89 -13.58 15.21
CA ASN A 139 -1.34 -12.74 16.33
C ASN A 139 -1.35 -11.22 16.06
N LEU A 140 -1.54 -10.83 14.81
CA LEU A 140 -1.73 -9.43 14.44
C LEU A 140 -3.18 -8.99 14.69
N SER A 141 -3.35 -7.75 15.17
CA SER A 141 -4.63 -7.04 15.10
C SER A 141 -5.11 -6.94 13.65
N GLU A 142 -6.43 -6.78 13.45
CA GLU A 142 -7.00 -6.65 12.10
C GLU A 142 -6.39 -5.48 11.32
N PHE A 143 -6.22 -4.33 11.99
CA PHE A 143 -5.51 -3.16 11.48
C PHE A 143 -4.24 -2.94 12.29
N LEU A 144 -3.15 -2.59 11.60
CA LEU A 144 -1.85 -2.34 12.22
C LEU A 144 -1.10 -1.24 11.48
N LEU A 145 -0.22 -0.56 12.20
CA LEU A 145 0.72 0.41 11.65
C LEU A 145 2.12 -0.20 11.68
N TYR A 146 2.75 -0.33 10.52
CA TYR A 146 4.12 -0.81 10.35
C TYR A 146 5.10 0.36 10.22
N LEU A 147 6.24 0.24 10.90
CA LEU A 147 7.33 1.21 10.89
C LEU A 147 8.64 0.45 10.65
N ASN A 148 9.54 1.05 9.87
CA ASN A 148 10.96 0.71 9.94
C ASN A 148 11.58 1.41 11.17
N ASP A 149 12.76 0.95 11.58
CA ASP A 149 13.49 1.45 12.75
C ASP A 149 13.90 2.93 12.64
N ASP A 150 14.13 3.40 11.42
CA ASP A 150 14.46 4.79 11.07
C ASP A 150 13.27 5.78 11.10
N THR A 151 12.10 5.33 11.56
CA THR A 151 10.84 6.09 11.50
C THR A 151 10.31 6.40 12.90
N PHE A 152 9.90 7.65 13.11
CA PHE A 152 9.52 8.22 14.40
C PHE A 152 8.18 8.95 14.31
N LEU A 153 7.44 8.96 15.43
CA LEU A 153 6.11 9.56 15.53
C LEU A 153 6.14 10.82 16.42
N PHE A 154 5.84 12.00 15.85
CA PHE A 154 5.60 13.23 16.62
C PHE A 154 4.10 13.47 16.78
N SER A 155 3.54 12.74 17.71
CA SER A 155 2.23 13.03 18.26
C SER A 155 2.33 12.81 19.76
N ASP A 156 1.64 13.60 20.57
CA ASP A 156 1.66 13.42 22.03
C ASP A 156 0.29 12.91 22.46
N SER A 157 0.15 11.58 22.49
CA SER A 157 -1.11 10.87 22.78
C SER A 157 -2.29 11.21 21.86
N ARG A 158 -2.06 11.73 20.64
CA ARG A 158 -3.16 12.09 19.71
C ARG A 158 -3.41 11.04 18.63
N LEU A 159 -2.49 10.13 18.33
CA LEU A 159 -2.78 9.04 17.40
C LEU A 159 -3.82 8.09 17.99
N THR A 160 -4.79 7.71 17.15
CA THR A 160 -5.85 6.76 17.49
C THR A 160 -5.97 5.66 16.45
N VAL A 161 -6.87 4.69 16.67
CA VAL A 161 -7.20 3.70 15.64
C VAL A 161 -7.76 4.34 14.36
N GLY A 162 -8.37 5.53 14.44
CA GLY A 162 -8.81 6.28 13.26
C GLY A 162 -7.65 6.70 12.34
N ASP A 163 -6.43 6.89 12.88
CA ASP A 163 -5.26 7.20 12.05
C ASP A 163 -4.69 5.98 11.30
N VAL A 164 -5.12 4.77 11.67
CA VAL A 164 -4.59 3.49 11.17
C VAL A 164 -5.63 2.75 10.34
N GLY A 165 -6.81 2.49 10.90
CA GLY A 165 -7.91 1.80 10.24
C GLY A 165 -8.91 1.19 11.20
N ALA A 166 -10.13 0.99 10.71
CA ALA A 166 -11.23 0.35 11.42
C ALA A 166 -12.21 -0.29 10.41
N PRO A 167 -13.06 -1.25 10.79
CA PRO A 167 -13.88 -2.01 9.83
C PRO A 167 -14.72 -1.15 8.87
N ILE A 168 -15.26 -0.01 9.33
CA ILE A 168 -16.11 0.88 8.51
C ILE A 168 -15.32 1.76 7.53
N ILE A 169 -14.04 2.03 7.81
CA ILE A 169 -13.17 2.90 6.99
C ILE A 169 -12.06 2.13 6.26
N GLY A 170 -11.87 0.86 6.60
CA GLY A 170 -10.73 0.07 6.15
C GLY A 170 -9.39 0.59 6.68
N PRO A 171 -8.27 0.15 6.09
CA PRO A 171 -6.97 0.76 6.36
C PRO A 171 -6.91 2.19 5.81
N VAL A 172 -6.20 3.08 6.52
CA VAL A 172 -6.01 4.48 6.14
C VAL A 172 -4.67 4.66 5.43
N PHE A 173 -4.71 4.78 4.10
CA PHE A 173 -3.52 4.88 3.27
C PHE A 173 -3.06 6.32 3.08
N ARG A 174 -1.73 6.50 3.09
CA ARG A 174 -1.04 7.76 2.79
C ARG A 174 -0.25 7.56 1.51
N ILE A 175 -0.71 8.21 0.44
CA ILE A 175 -0.21 8.01 -0.92
C ILE A 175 0.22 9.34 -1.49
N GLN A 176 1.46 9.41 -1.97
CA GLN A 176 1.97 10.58 -2.65
C GLN A 176 1.50 10.57 -4.10
N THR A 177 0.41 11.28 -4.38
CA THR A 177 -0.30 11.22 -5.67
C THR A 177 0.41 11.96 -6.81
N ASN A 178 1.36 12.85 -6.48
CA ASN A 178 2.13 13.66 -7.41
C ASN A 178 3.34 12.92 -8.00
N MET A 179 3.71 11.78 -7.42
CA MET A 179 4.80 10.93 -7.85
C MET A 179 4.26 9.57 -8.24
N LEU A 180 4.53 9.15 -9.48
CA LEU A 180 3.90 7.97 -10.08
C LEU A 180 4.90 6.90 -10.43
N VAL A 181 4.64 5.70 -9.93
CA VAL A 181 5.38 4.49 -10.23
C VAL A 181 4.81 3.87 -11.51
N ASP A 182 5.67 3.67 -12.49
CA ASP A 182 5.39 2.94 -13.72
C ASP A 182 5.69 1.44 -13.58
N SER A 183 5.41 0.67 -14.63
CA SER A 183 5.60 -0.78 -14.64
C SER A 183 7.01 -1.17 -15.07
N LEU A 184 7.54 -2.24 -14.48
CA LEU A 184 8.78 -2.88 -14.96
C LEU A 184 8.66 -4.41 -14.94
N SER A 185 8.84 -5.01 -16.11
CA SER A 185 8.86 -6.47 -16.25
C SER A 185 9.99 -7.09 -15.41
N PRO A 186 9.74 -8.22 -14.73
CA PRO A 186 10.77 -8.99 -14.02
C PRO A 186 11.98 -9.37 -14.88
N LEU A 187 11.78 -9.53 -16.20
CA LEU A 187 12.85 -9.89 -17.15
C LEU A 187 13.75 -8.72 -17.55
N ALA A 188 13.40 -7.49 -17.16
CA ALA A 188 14.17 -6.31 -17.53
C ALA A 188 15.37 -6.11 -16.59
N SER A 189 16.55 -5.89 -17.16
CA SER A 189 17.76 -5.51 -16.42
C SER A 189 17.75 -4.01 -16.09
N ILE A 190 18.12 -3.64 -14.86
CA ILE A 190 18.31 -2.25 -14.46
C ILE A 190 19.77 -2.05 -14.03
N ALA A 191 20.37 -0.92 -14.43
CA ALA A 191 21.74 -0.57 -14.06
C ALA A 191 21.90 -0.18 -12.58
N ASP A 192 20.81 0.27 -11.94
CA ASP A 192 20.76 0.71 -10.53
C ASP A 192 19.63 -0.03 -9.80
N GLY A 193 19.90 -1.27 -9.41
CA GLY A 193 18.95 -2.13 -8.68
C GLY A 193 19.00 -1.96 -7.17
N ASP A 194 20.00 -1.24 -6.64
CA ASP A 194 20.24 -1.16 -5.20
C ASP A 194 19.26 -0.17 -4.49
N GLY A 195 18.45 0.60 -5.23
CA GLY A 195 17.38 1.47 -4.70
C GLY A 195 15.98 0.85 -4.70
N GLU A 196 15.02 1.50 -4.03
CA GLU A 196 13.63 1.00 -3.91
C GLU A 196 12.80 1.06 -5.21
N TRP A 197 13.19 1.90 -6.19
CA TRP A 197 12.40 2.11 -7.39
C TRP A 197 12.21 0.84 -8.22
N ALA A 198 13.21 -0.03 -8.25
CA ALA A 198 13.13 -1.30 -8.97
C ALA A 198 12.02 -2.21 -8.42
N SER A 199 11.96 -2.37 -7.10
CA SER A 199 10.96 -3.23 -6.43
C SER A 199 9.55 -2.65 -6.54
N LEU A 200 9.41 -1.33 -6.50
CA LEU A 200 8.14 -0.63 -6.71
C LEU A 200 7.60 -0.84 -8.13
N ARG A 201 8.44 -0.68 -9.16
CA ARG A 201 8.01 -0.84 -10.56
C ARG A 201 7.66 -2.30 -10.89
N ARG A 202 8.41 -3.26 -10.34
CA ARG A 202 8.11 -4.70 -10.47
C ARG A 202 6.83 -5.09 -9.73
N ALA A 203 6.58 -4.51 -8.56
CA ALA A 203 5.30 -4.64 -7.88
C ALA A 203 4.14 -4.08 -8.73
N ASN A 204 4.34 -2.92 -9.36
CA ASN A 204 3.36 -2.35 -10.27
C ASN A 204 3.09 -3.25 -11.49
N TRP A 205 4.11 -3.96 -12.00
CA TRP A 205 3.93 -4.94 -13.06
C TRP A 205 2.99 -6.09 -12.67
N LEU A 206 3.13 -6.63 -11.44
CA LEU A 206 2.21 -7.66 -10.94
C LEU A 206 0.76 -7.14 -10.84
N LEU A 207 0.59 -5.89 -10.42
CA LEU A 207 -0.72 -5.24 -10.38
C LEU A 207 -1.28 -4.99 -11.77
N ASP A 208 -0.44 -4.68 -12.77
CA ASP A 208 -0.89 -4.55 -14.16
C ASP A 208 -1.41 -5.88 -14.72
N GLN A 209 -0.72 -6.99 -14.43
CA GLN A 209 -1.18 -8.32 -14.80
C GLN A 209 -2.55 -8.64 -14.16
N ARG A 210 -2.80 -8.14 -12.94
CA ARG A 210 -4.01 -8.42 -12.17
C ARG A 210 -5.19 -7.49 -12.47
N PHE A 211 -4.93 -6.21 -12.74
CA PHE A 211 -5.94 -5.14 -12.78
C PHE A 211 -5.87 -4.25 -14.02
N GLY A 212 -4.99 -4.54 -14.97
CA GLY A 212 -4.76 -3.70 -16.14
C GLY A 212 -3.68 -2.64 -15.92
N GLU A 213 -3.09 -2.22 -17.04
CA GLU A 213 -1.93 -1.33 -17.07
C GLU A 213 -2.27 0.08 -16.58
N ARG A 214 -1.52 0.58 -15.60
CA ARG A 214 -1.57 1.99 -15.16
C ARG A 214 -0.39 2.36 -14.29
N ARG A 215 -0.15 3.67 -14.18
CA ARG A 215 0.78 4.23 -13.19
C ARG A 215 0.06 4.44 -11.86
N ARG A 216 0.69 4.03 -10.77
CA ARG A 216 0.09 4.09 -9.42
C ARG A 216 0.89 5.04 -8.52
N GLY A 217 0.20 5.61 -7.53
CA GLY A 217 0.80 6.61 -6.63
C GLY A 217 1.93 6.01 -5.79
N TYR A 218 3.00 6.77 -5.64
CA TYR A 218 4.14 6.38 -4.82
C TYR A 218 3.76 6.31 -3.33
N LEU A 219 4.37 5.38 -2.60
CA LEU A 219 4.25 5.28 -1.16
C LEU A 219 5.57 5.75 -0.54
N ALA A 220 5.57 6.96 0.02
CA ALA A 220 6.73 7.52 0.70
C ALA A 220 7.26 6.59 1.80
N HIS A 221 8.56 6.60 2.07
CA HIS A 221 9.14 5.83 3.18
C HIS A 221 8.77 6.47 4.54
N ILE A 222 7.55 6.16 4.99
CA ILE A 222 6.85 6.61 6.21
C ILE A 222 5.97 5.45 6.71
N PRO A 223 5.37 5.50 7.92
CA PRO A 223 4.56 4.40 8.44
C PRO A 223 3.47 3.90 7.49
N LYS A 224 3.19 2.60 7.53
CA LYS A 224 2.23 1.92 6.63
C LYS A 224 1.09 1.29 7.40
N ALA A 225 -0.14 1.70 7.08
CA ALA A 225 -1.33 1.03 7.58
C ALA A 225 -1.60 -0.24 6.76
N PHE A 226 -1.82 -1.35 7.45
CA PHE A 226 -2.19 -2.62 6.84
C PHE A 226 -3.47 -3.18 7.45
N SER A 227 -4.19 -3.95 6.64
CA SER A 227 -5.20 -4.90 7.11
C SER A 227 -4.58 -6.29 7.10
N ALA A 228 -4.41 -6.92 8.26
CA ALA A 228 -3.82 -8.25 8.40
C ALA A 228 -4.51 -9.33 7.53
N PRO A 229 -5.86 -9.43 7.45
CA PRO A 229 -6.48 -10.40 6.56
C PRO A 229 -6.21 -10.13 5.07
N LEU A 230 -6.17 -8.87 4.63
CA LEU A 230 -5.88 -8.52 3.24
C LEU A 230 -4.39 -8.66 2.90
N LEU A 231 -3.50 -8.42 3.87
CA LEU A 231 -2.07 -8.69 3.74
C LEU A 231 -1.80 -10.18 3.53
N ARG A 232 -2.49 -11.06 4.26
CA ARG A 232 -2.45 -12.52 4.04
C ARG A 232 -3.00 -12.92 2.68
N GLU A 233 -4.02 -12.24 2.18
CA GLU A 233 -4.58 -12.49 0.85
C GLU A 233 -3.57 -12.16 -0.25
N VAL A 234 -2.93 -10.99 -0.17
CA VAL A 234 -1.81 -10.58 -1.04
C VAL A 234 -0.68 -11.60 -0.99
N GLY A 235 -0.34 -12.07 0.21
CA GLY A 235 0.66 -13.13 0.41
C GLY A 235 0.33 -14.43 -0.32
N ARG A 236 -0.95 -14.83 -0.37
CA ARG A 236 -1.38 -16.04 -1.11
C ARG A 236 -1.37 -15.84 -2.62
N ILE A 237 -1.74 -14.65 -3.10
CA ILE A 237 -1.78 -14.35 -4.54
C ILE A 237 -0.37 -14.34 -5.12
N TRP A 238 0.57 -13.64 -4.48
CA TRP A 238 1.95 -13.45 -4.96
C TRP A 238 2.98 -14.20 -4.12
N HIS A 239 2.62 -15.39 -3.65
CA HIS A 239 3.46 -16.20 -2.76
C HIS A 239 4.87 -16.40 -3.31
N HIS A 240 4.99 -16.82 -4.57
CA HIS A 240 6.29 -17.09 -5.20
C HIS A 240 7.16 -15.85 -5.34
N GLU A 241 6.59 -14.72 -5.74
CA GLU A 241 7.31 -13.45 -5.93
C GLU A 241 7.78 -12.86 -4.59
N LEU A 242 6.97 -13.00 -3.55
CA LEU A 242 7.35 -12.60 -2.19
C LEU A 242 8.39 -13.56 -1.59
N LEU A 243 8.36 -14.85 -1.92
CA LEU A 243 9.44 -15.77 -1.55
C LEU A 243 10.75 -15.45 -2.26
N GLU A 244 10.71 -15.07 -3.54
CA GLU A 244 11.90 -14.62 -4.28
C GLU A 244 12.47 -13.35 -3.64
N THR A 245 11.62 -12.37 -3.32
CA THR A 245 12.02 -11.15 -2.58
C THR A 245 12.65 -11.50 -1.23
N ALA A 246 12.04 -12.43 -0.48
CA ALA A 246 12.55 -12.88 0.81
C ALA A 246 13.93 -13.53 0.73
N SER A 247 14.28 -14.16 -0.40
CA SER A 247 15.60 -14.75 -0.60
C SER A 247 16.74 -13.72 -0.77
N SER A 248 16.39 -12.45 -0.99
CA SER A 248 17.35 -11.37 -1.24
C SER A 248 17.95 -10.82 0.05
N ARG A 249 19.15 -11.28 0.42
CA ARG A 249 19.88 -10.77 1.60
C ARG A 249 20.33 -9.31 1.47
N PHE A 250 20.61 -8.87 0.25
CA PHE A 250 21.04 -7.51 -0.06
C PHE A 250 20.17 -6.96 -1.18
N ARG A 251 19.76 -5.70 -1.06
CA ARG A 251 18.91 -5.04 -2.05
C ARG A 251 19.53 -5.09 -3.46
N GLY A 252 18.67 -5.24 -4.46
CA GLY A 252 19.06 -5.24 -5.87
C GLY A 252 19.72 -6.52 -6.37
N LYS A 253 19.91 -7.53 -5.51
CA LYS A 253 20.57 -8.80 -5.91
C LYS A 253 19.61 -9.85 -6.46
N ALA A 254 18.31 -9.71 -6.22
CA ALA A 254 17.27 -10.59 -6.75
C ALA A 254 16.14 -9.78 -7.41
N THR A 255 15.15 -10.49 -7.95
CA THR A 255 13.89 -9.88 -8.39
C THR A 255 13.01 -9.56 -7.18
N GLU A 256 13.21 -8.38 -6.62
CA GLU A 256 12.47 -7.92 -5.44
C GLU A 256 11.18 -7.21 -5.82
N TYR A 257 10.16 -7.33 -4.95
CA TYR A 257 8.85 -6.71 -5.07
C TYR A 257 8.44 -6.05 -3.74
N GLN A 258 8.03 -4.78 -3.76
CA GLN A 258 7.67 -4.05 -2.54
C GLN A 258 6.30 -4.50 -2.00
N LEU A 259 6.24 -5.14 -0.82
CA LEU A 259 4.98 -5.63 -0.25
C LEU A 259 4.00 -4.50 0.08
N ALA A 260 4.48 -3.40 0.69
CA ALA A 260 3.61 -2.28 1.07
C ALA A 260 2.87 -1.68 -0.15
N PHE A 261 3.57 -1.57 -1.28
CA PHE A 261 3.02 -1.08 -2.54
C PHE A 261 2.01 -2.07 -3.12
N LEU A 262 2.36 -3.36 -3.17
CA LEU A 262 1.45 -4.42 -3.62
C LEU A 262 0.16 -4.42 -2.81
N ALA A 263 0.25 -4.48 -1.48
CA ALA A 263 -0.92 -4.62 -0.62
C ALA A 263 -1.84 -3.40 -0.67
N THR A 264 -1.27 -2.18 -0.60
CA THR A 264 -2.05 -0.94 -0.66
C THR A 264 -2.83 -0.83 -1.96
N HIS A 265 -2.16 -0.98 -3.10
CA HIS A 265 -2.79 -0.83 -4.40
C HIS A 265 -3.67 -2.02 -4.78
N TYR A 266 -3.37 -3.23 -4.29
CA TYR A 266 -4.26 -4.38 -4.43
C TYR A 266 -5.64 -4.10 -3.82
N ILE A 267 -5.69 -3.57 -2.59
CA ILE A 267 -6.94 -3.27 -1.90
C ILE A 267 -7.75 -2.21 -2.68
N ILE A 268 -7.08 -1.16 -3.13
CA ILE A 268 -7.69 -0.07 -3.91
C ILE A 268 -8.29 -0.59 -5.22
N GLU A 269 -7.55 -1.42 -5.97
CA GLU A 269 -8.00 -1.99 -7.24
C GLU A 269 -9.03 -3.10 -7.06
N ALA A 270 -8.92 -3.92 -6.00
CA ALA A 270 -9.91 -4.95 -5.68
C ALA A 270 -11.25 -4.34 -5.29
N HIS A 271 -11.27 -3.19 -4.62
CA HIS A 271 -12.48 -2.41 -4.36
C HIS A 271 -13.12 -1.93 -5.67
N ARG A 272 -12.32 -1.38 -6.58
CA ARG A 272 -12.79 -0.96 -7.91
C ARG A 272 -13.34 -2.13 -8.72
N GLU A 273 -12.65 -3.27 -8.72
CA GLU A 273 -13.10 -4.51 -9.35
C GLU A 273 -14.43 -4.97 -8.73
N ALA A 274 -14.60 -4.89 -7.40
CA ALA A 274 -15.83 -5.27 -6.73
C ALA A 274 -17.03 -4.40 -7.14
N LEU A 275 -16.82 -3.08 -7.29
CA LEU A 275 -17.85 -2.16 -7.81
C LEU A 275 -18.24 -2.52 -9.25
N LEU A 276 -17.25 -2.71 -10.14
CA LEU A 276 -17.50 -3.05 -11.54
C LEU A 276 -18.17 -4.43 -11.68
N HIS A 277 -17.74 -5.42 -10.88
CA HIS A 277 -18.34 -6.75 -10.83
C HIS A 277 -19.79 -6.69 -10.35
N ALA A 278 -20.07 -5.91 -9.31
CA ALA A 278 -21.43 -5.71 -8.81
C ALA A 278 -22.36 -5.15 -9.89
N PHE A 279 -21.89 -4.18 -10.68
CA PHE A 279 -22.68 -3.60 -11.76
C PHE A 279 -22.81 -4.55 -12.96
N PHE A 280 -21.70 -4.87 -13.63
CA PHE A 280 -21.71 -5.57 -14.92
C PHE A 280 -22.18 -7.03 -14.83
N VAL A 281 -21.87 -7.71 -13.73
CA VAL A 281 -22.24 -9.13 -13.52
C VAL A 281 -23.39 -9.26 -12.54
N GLY A 282 -23.38 -8.47 -11.46
CA GLY A 282 -24.43 -8.57 -10.43
C GLY A 282 -25.76 -7.99 -10.88
N ARG A 283 -25.75 -6.73 -11.32
CA ARG A 283 -26.96 -5.95 -11.64
C ARG A 283 -27.41 -6.12 -13.09
N SER A 284 -26.49 -6.10 -14.05
CA SER A 284 -26.85 -6.06 -15.47
C SER A 284 -27.26 -7.41 -16.05
N ASP A 285 -26.67 -8.52 -15.59
CA ASP A 285 -27.16 -9.88 -15.87
C ASP A 285 -28.25 -10.19 -14.84
N SER A 286 -29.49 -9.86 -15.15
CA SER A 286 -30.59 -9.89 -14.18
C SER A 286 -31.02 -11.32 -13.84
N ASN A 287 -30.97 -12.23 -14.82
CA ASN A 287 -31.39 -13.63 -14.67
C ASN A 287 -30.26 -14.57 -14.18
N ALA A 288 -29.02 -14.07 -14.04
CA ALA A 288 -27.84 -14.82 -13.59
C ALA A 288 -27.41 -15.96 -14.49
N ASP A 289 -27.66 -15.88 -15.80
CA ASP A 289 -27.27 -16.94 -16.73
C ASP A 289 -25.85 -16.76 -17.32
N GLY A 290 -25.18 -15.66 -16.97
CA GLY A 290 -23.83 -15.30 -17.42
C GLY A 290 -23.78 -14.61 -18.78
N LEU A 291 -24.92 -14.54 -19.49
CA LEU A 291 -25.09 -13.88 -20.77
C LEU A 291 -25.94 -12.62 -20.61
N LEU A 292 -25.63 -11.61 -21.42
CA LEU A 292 -26.44 -10.41 -21.50
C LEU A 292 -27.38 -10.55 -22.70
N SER A 293 -28.67 -10.70 -22.43
CA SER A 293 -29.70 -10.57 -23.46
C SER A 293 -29.70 -9.15 -24.05
N VAL A 294 -30.27 -8.96 -25.24
CA VAL A 294 -30.36 -7.63 -25.87
C VAL A 294 -31.08 -6.62 -24.96
N GLU A 295 -32.08 -7.10 -24.23
CA GLU A 295 -32.83 -6.29 -23.28
C GLU A 295 -31.99 -5.88 -22.06
N GLU A 296 -31.20 -6.80 -21.50
CA GLU A 296 -30.25 -6.47 -20.42
C GLU A 296 -29.17 -5.50 -20.87
N ARG A 297 -28.65 -5.65 -22.10
CA ARG A 297 -27.70 -4.70 -22.70
C ARG A 297 -28.31 -3.31 -22.82
N ARG A 298 -29.58 -3.20 -23.25
CA ARG A 298 -30.30 -1.91 -23.33
C ARG A 298 -30.45 -1.27 -21.95
N ARG A 299 -30.83 -2.03 -20.93
CA ARG A 299 -30.94 -1.51 -19.56
C ARG A 299 -29.59 -1.09 -18.98
N MET A 300 -28.53 -1.86 -19.23
CA MET A 300 -27.16 -1.49 -18.85
C MET A 300 -26.76 -0.16 -19.48
N LEU A 301 -27.06 0.03 -20.77
CA LEU A 301 -26.80 1.29 -21.48
C LEU A 301 -27.59 2.47 -20.88
N LEU A 302 -28.86 2.25 -20.55
CA LEU A 302 -29.69 3.26 -19.87
C LEU A 302 -29.12 3.63 -18.49
N ASP A 303 -28.68 2.64 -17.70
CA ASP A 303 -28.01 2.86 -16.40
C ASP A 303 -26.71 3.69 -16.58
N LEU A 304 -26.02 3.54 -17.72
CA LEU A 304 -24.85 4.34 -18.12
C LEU A 304 -25.21 5.64 -18.87
N SER A 305 -26.49 6.02 -18.91
CA SER A 305 -27.02 7.23 -19.56
C SER A 305 -26.86 7.31 -21.07
N PHE A 306 -26.85 6.16 -21.74
CA PHE A 306 -27.04 6.06 -23.18
C PHE A 306 -28.52 5.81 -23.50
N GLU A 307 -29.03 6.48 -24.52
CA GLU A 307 -30.34 6.21 -25.13
C GLU A 307 -30.19 5.21 -26.28
N VAL A 308 -31.16 4.30 -26.40
CA VAL A 308 -31.14 3.25 -27.42
C VAL A 308 -32.42 3.28 -28.25
N SER A 309 -32.28 3.38 -29.57
CA SER A 309 -33.38 3.26 -30.53
C SER A 309 -33.04 2.22 -31.60
N GLY A 310 -33.72 1.07 -31.54
CA GLY A 310 -33.36 -0.09 -32.37
C GLY A 310 -31.99 -0.66 -31.97
N THR A 311 -31.01 -0.54 -32.87
CA THR A 311 -29.57 -0.84 -32.64
C THR A 311 -28.72 0.42 -32.51
N ASN A 312 -29.29 1.60 -32.74
CA ASN A 312 -28.56 2.86 -32.66
C ASN A 312 -28.44 3.31 -31.21
N VAL A 313 -27.25 3.75 -30.84
CA VAL A 313 -26.93 4.29 -29.51
C VAL A 313 -26.64 5.78 -29.63
N SER A 314 -27.31 6.58 -28.80
CA SER A 314 -27.15 8.03 -28.75
C SER A 314 -27.11 8.51 -27.29
N PRO A 315 -26.26 9.47 -26.91
CA PRO A 315 -25.14 9.99 -27.69
C PRO A 315 -24.04 8.93 -27.89
N ALA A 316 -23.16 9.12 -28.87
CA ALA A 316 -21.99 8.22 -29.07
C ALA A 316 -21.01 8.24 -27.88
N SER A 317 -21.09 9.26 -27.03
CA SER A 317 -20.29 9.39 -25.82
C SER A 317 -21.08 10.09 -24.71
N VAL A 318 -20.92 9.62 -23.47
CA VAL A 318 -21.57 10.17 -22.27
C VAL A 318 -20.53 10.95 -21.46
N LYS A 319 -20.81 12.23 -21.22
CA LYS A 319 -19.97 13.12 -20.40
C LYS A 319 -20.32 12.95 -18.93
N VAL A 320 -19.35 12.60 -18.10
CA VAL A 320 -19.56 12.30 -16.67
C VAL A 320 -19.01 13.43 -15.81
N PRO A 321 -19.85 14.13 -15.02
CA PRO A 321 -19.39 15.15 -14.07
C PRO A 321 -18.83 14.51 -12.79
N LEU A 322 -18.18 15.31 -11.94
CA LEU A 322 -17.86 14.87 -10.57
C LEU A 322 -19.16 14.68 -9.76
N PRO A 323 -19.32 13.56 -9.05
CA PRO A 323 -20.50 13.31 -8.23
C PRO A 323 -20.49 14.22 -6.99
N ARG A 324 -21.69 14.55 -6.51
CA ARG A 324 -21.87 15.30 -5.26
C ARG A 324 -22.16 14.34 -4.12
N ARG A 325 -21.33 14.36 -3.08
CA ARG A 325 -21.33 13.40 -1.98
C ARG A 325 -21.22 14.10 -0.64
N SER A 326 -21.84 13.50 0.38
CA SER A 326 -21.68 13.91 1.79
C SER A 326 -20.94 12.86 2.62
N THR A 327 -20.59 11.71 2.05
CA THR A 327 -20.03 10.57 2.78
C THR A 327 -18.75 10.92 3.52
N THR A 328 -17.75 11.49 2.83
CA THR A 328 -16.47 11.87 3.45
C THR A 328 -16.66 12.90 4.57
N ALA A 329 -17.52 13.90 4.37
CA ALA A 329 -17.81 14.94 5.37
C ALA A 329 -18.52 14.37 6.62
N ASN A 330 -19.42 13.41 6.42
CA ASN A 330 -20.18 12.77 7.49
C ASN A 330 -19.41 11.64 8.20
N LEU A 331 -18.24 11.24 7.67
CA LEU A 331 -17.53 10.06 8.13
C LEU A 331 -17.11 10.16 9.60
N LEU A 332 -16.67 11.35 10.05
CA LEU A 332 -16.30 11.56 11.46
C LEU A 332 -17.49 11.34 12.40
N SER A 333 -18.68 11.84 12.04
CA SER A 333 -19.89 11.61 12.81
C SER A 333 -20.29 10.13 12.84
N GLN A 334 -20.08 9.40 11.75
CA GLN A 334 -20.33 7.96 11.68
C GLN A 334 -19.36 7.17 12.55
N LEU A 335 -18.08 7.54 12.58
CA LEU A 335 -17.10 6.94 13.48
C LEU A 335 -17.47 7.16 14.95
N ALA A 336 -17.82 8.40 15.31
CA ALA A 336 -18.25 8.73 16.66
C ALA A 336 -19.49 7.92 17.08
N TRP A 337 -20.48 7.80 16.18
CA TRP A 337 -21.67 6.99 16.42
C TRP A 337 -21.35 5.49 16.58
N ALA A 338 -20.39 4.98 15.82
CA ALA A 338 -19.92 3.60 15.90
C ALA A 338 -18.98 3.33 17.09
N GLY A 339 -18.67 4.34 17.92
CA GLY A 339 -17.73 4.21 19.03
C GLY A 339 -16.27 4.02 18.59
N VAL A 340 -15.95 4.36 17.34
CA VAL A 340 -14.58 4.32 16.81
C VAL A 340 -13.89 5.65 17.13
N PRO A 341 -12.74 5.65 17.84
CA PRO A 341 -11.95 6.86 18.06
C PRO A 341 -11.67 7.62 16.77
N LEU A 342 -11.89 8.93 16.80
CA LEU A 342 -11.64 9.82 15.66
C LEU A 342 -10.14 9.92 15.38
N PRO A 343 -9.73 10.09 14.11
CA PRO A 343 -8.32 10.32 13.78
C PRO A 343 -7.83 11.61 14.44
N GLY A 344 -6.66 11.58 15.06
CA GLY A 344 -6.09 12.75 15.73
C GLY A 344 -5.05 13.51 14.90
N GLU A 345 -4.35 12.82 14.00
CA GLU A 345 -3.25 13.39 13.19
C GLU A 345 -3.44 13.15 11.69
N THR A 346 -4.61 12.65 11.30
CA THR A 346 -4.92 12.29 9.92
C THR A 346 -6.19 12.96 9.48
N SER A 347 -6.07 13.77 8.43
CA SER A 347 -7.23 14.30 7.75
C SER A 347 -7.69 13.31 6.69
N TYR A 348 -8.94 12.86 6.74
CA TYR A 348 -9.47 12.00 5.68
C TYR A 348 -9.73 12.81 4.42
N ALA A 349 -9.00 12.50 3.37
CA ALA A 349 -9.12 13.15 2.07
C ALA A 349 -10.21 12.48 1.20
N PHE A 350 -10.40 11.17 1.35
CA PHE A 350 -11.34 10.38 0.56
C PHE A 350 -11.67 9.06 1.27
N THR A 351 -12.89 8.56 1.08
CA THR A 351 -13.27 7.20 1.47
C THR A 351 -13.77 6.41 0.26
N SER A 352 -13.46 5.11 0.21
CA SER A 352 -13.86 4.23 -0.90
C SER A 352 -15.38 4.11 -1.06
N HIS A 353 -16.16 4.49 -0.05
CA HIS A 353 -17.63 4.64 -0.17
C HIS A 353 -18.07 5.67 -1.22
N ASP A 354 -17.15 6.53 -1.68
CA ASP A 354 -17.33 7.47 -2.79
C ASP A 354 -16.67 6.99 -4.10
N GLY A 355 -16.37 5.70 -4.23
CA GLY A 355 -15.92 5.07 -5.48
C GLY A 355 -14.43 4.75 -5.53
N PHE A 356 -13.73 5.31 -6.53
CA PHE A 356 -12.33 5.00 -6.82
C PHE A 356 -11.40 6.19 -6.54
N GLY A 357 -10.65 6.13 -5.45
CA GLY A 357 -9.82 7.25 -4.96
C GLY A 357 -8.57 7.56 -5.77
N MET A 358 -8.18 6.70 -6.71
CA MET A 358 -7.03 6.95 -7.62
C MET A 358 -7.47 7.49 -8.99
N PHE A 359 -8.71 8.00 -9.09
CA PHE A 359 -9.21 8.63 -10.30
C PHE A 359 -8.32 9.83 -10.71
N ARG A 360 -7.99 9.90 -12.00
CA ARG A 360 -7.21 11.01 -12.56
C ARG A 360 -8.05 11.76 -13.56
N ILE A 361 -8.20 13.06 -13.32
CA ILE A 361 -8.90 13.94 -14.25
C ILE A 361 -8.03 14.20 -15.48
N HIS A 362 -8.67 14.32 -16.63
CA HIS A 362 -8.04 14.69 -17.89
C HIS A 362 -7.57 16.15 -17.89
N ALA A 363 -6.46 16.45 -18.57
CA ALA A 363 -5.86 17.79 -18.62
C ALA A 363 -6.81 18.92 -19.08
N ALA A 364 -7.88 18.60 -19.80
CA ALA A 364 -8.88 19.56 -20.26
C ALA A 364 -9.84 20.06 -19.17
N PHE A 365 -9.79 19.51 -17.96
CA PHE A 365 -10.68 19.89 -16.85
C PHE A 365 -10.22 21.16 -16.14
N ASP A 366 -8.91 21.43 -16.08
CA ASP A 366 -8.36 22.63 -15.45
C ASP A 366 -6.91 22.87 -15.91
N GLU A 367 -6.68 23.90 -16.75
CA GLU A 367 -5.34 24.32 -17.19
C GLU A 367 -4.46 24.84 -16.04
N HIS A 368 -5.05 25.19 -14.90
CA HIS A 368 -4.36 25.67 -13.69
C HIS A 368 -4.20 24.57 -12.63
N PHE A 369 -4.48 23.31 -12.99
CA PHE A 369 -4.45 22.22 -12.03
C PHE A 369 -3.04 21.95 -11.50
N ASP A 370 -2.86 22.18 -10.21
CA ASP A 370 -1.67 21.78 -9.48
C ASP A 370 -1.62 20.25 -9.41
N ARG A 371 -0.79 19.64 -10.29
CA ARG A 371 -0.51 18.20 -10.32
C ARG A 371 -0.05 17.64 -8.96
N SER A 372 0.33 18.51 -8.01
CA SER A 372 0.69 18.10 -6.65
C SER A 372 -0.49 17.76 -5.75
N LYS A 373 -1.71 18.21 -6.07
CA LYS A 373 -2.92 17.99 -5.25
C LYS A 373 -3.71 16.78 -5.76
N ALA A 374 -4.08 15.87 -4.87
CA ALA A 374 -4.96 14.76 -5.22
C ALA A 374 -6.34 15.29 -5.61
N ILE A 375 -6.85 14.89 -6.77
CA ILE A 375 -8.23 15.20 -7.14
C ILE A 375 -9.13 14.21 -6.41
N ARG A 376 -9.97 14.74 -5.53
CA ARG A 376 -11.00 13.97 -4.87
C ARG A 376 -12.11 13.72 -5.89
N PRO A 377 -12.47 12.46 -6.19
CA PRO A 377 -13.48 12.12 -7.20
C PRO A 377 -14.91 12.41 -6.75
N ALA A 378 -15.10 13.34 -5.80
CA ALA A 378 -16.40 13.74 -5.28
C ALA A 378 -16.34 15.18 -4.77
N LEU A 379 -17.43 15.92 -5.01
CA LEU A 379 -17.62 17.29 -4.54
C LEU A 379 -18.54 17.31 -3.32
N PRO A 380 -18.35 18.23 -2.36
CA PRO A 380 -19.36 18.52 -1.35
C PRO A 380 -20.70 18.89 -1.99
N LEU A 381 -21.81 18.57 -1.30
CA LEU A 381 -23.18 18.77 -1.81
C LEU A 381 -23.46 20.20 -2.30
N ASP A 382 -22.94 21.20 -1.60
CA ASP A 382 -23.21 22.62 -1.86
C ASP A 382 -22.24 23.25 -2.87
N SER A 383 -21.33 22.46 -3.46
CA SER A 383 -20.33 22.98 -4.40
C SER A 383 -20.93 23.26 -5.78
N GLN A 384 -20.49 24.37 -6.40
CA GLN A 384 -20.82 24.65 -7.79
C GLN A 384 -20.25 23.55 -8.69
N ALA A 385 -21.05 23.11 -9.67
CA ALA A 385 -20.58 22.11 -10.63
C ALA A 385 -19.49 22.72 -11.52
N PRO A 386 -18.35 22.03 -11.73
CA PRO A 386 -17.36 22.42 -12.72
C PRO A 386 -18.00 22.55 -14.12
N ARG A 387 -17.47 23.46 -14.94
CA ARG A 387 -17.96 23.65 -16.31
C ARG A 387 -17.63 22.48 -17.25
N HIS A 388 -16.59 21.71 -16.91
CA HIS A 388 -16.10 20.60 -17.72
C HIS A 388 -16.42 19.25 -17.08
N PRO A 389 -16.74 18.21 -17.88
CA PRO A 389 -16.91 16.86 -17.35
C PRO A 389 -15.57 16.30 -16.87
N ALA A 390 -15.62 15.46 -15.83
CA ALA A 390 -14.44 14.80 -15.27
C ALA A 390 -13.85 13.76 -16.23
N CYS A 391 -14.72 13.06 -16.97
CA CYS A 391 -14.36 12.08 -17.99
C CYS A 391 -15.51 11.85 -18.98
N THR A 392 -15.27 11.01 -19.98
CA THR A 392 -16.24 10.63 -21.00
C THR A 392 -16.24 9.12 -21.18
N ILE A 393 -17.43 8.51 -21.23
CA ILE A 393 -17.60 7.09 -21.61
C ILE A 393 -17.92 7.07 -23.11
N GLU A 394 -16.99 6.58 -23.93
CA GLU A 394 -17.17 6.43 -25.37
C GLU A 394 -17.71 5.04 -25.71
N PHE A 395 -18.87 4.96 -26.36
CA PHE A 395 -19.54 3.69 -26.63
C PHE A 395 -18.66 2.73 -27.45
N ALA A 396 -18.13 3.20 -28.57
CA ALA A 396 -17.29 2.42 -29.48
C ALA A 396 -16.04 1.86 -28.78
N THR A 397 -15.34 2.71 -28.01
CA THR A 397 -14.13 2.33 -27.28
C THR A 397 -14.44 1.35 -26.15
N CYS A 398 -15.45 1.65 -25.31
CA CYS A 398 -15.70 0.88 -24.10
C CYS A 398 -16.46 -0.43 -24.35
N LEU A 399 -17.47 -0.43 -25.22
CA LEU A 399 -18.39 -1.56 -25.47
C LEU A 399 -18.24 -2.19 -26.86
N GLY A 400 -17.81 -1.41 -27.85
CA GLY A 400 -17.72 -1.83 -29.25
C GLY A 400 -19.02 -1.61 -30.02
N GLU A 401 -18.90 -1.29 -31.31
CA GLU A 401 -20.04 -0.94 -32.19
C GLU A 401 -21.11 -2.04 -32.26
N ASP A 402 -20.68 -3.31 -32.31
CA ASP A 402 -21.58 -4.46 -32.43
C ASP A 402 -22.17 -4.93 -31.09
N PHE A 403 -22.09 -4.14 -30.02
CA PHE A 403 -22.55 -4.56 -28.69
C PHE A 403 -24.06 -4.91 -28.67
N LEU A 404 -24.87 -4.17 -29.44
CA LEU A 404 -26.31 -4.40 -29.58
C LEU A 404 -26.69 -5.33 -30.74
N ALA A 405 -25.73 -5.92 -31.46
CA ALA A 405 -26.03 -6.86 -32.52
C ALA A 405 -26.74 -8.11 -31.96
N GLN A 406 -27.92 -8.44 -32.50
CA GLN A 406 -28.73 -9.58 -32.04
C GLN A 406 -28.03 -10.93 -32.27
N SER A 407 -27.21 -11.03 -33.32
CA SER A 407 -26.45 -12.24 -33.65
C SER A 407 -25.30 -12.52 -32.69
N ARG A 408 -24.95 -11.57 -31.81
CA ARG A 408 -23.80 -11.66 -30.93
C ARG A 408 -24.22 -12.13 -29.54
N ALA A 409 -23.69 -13.27 -29.11
CA ALA A 409 -23.68 -13.64 -27.70
C ALA A 409 -22.66 -12.76 -26.95
N VAL A 410 -23.08 -12.17 -25.83
CA VAL A 410 -22.23 -11.28 -25.03
C VAL A 410 -22.25 -11.79 -23.60
N LYS A 411 -21.09 -12.20 -23.07
CA LYS A 411 -20.97 -12.61 -21.67
C LYS A 411 -20.79 -11.39 -20.78
N ALA A 412 -21.46 -11.38 -19.62
CA ALA A 412 -21.33 -10.30 -18.66
C ALA A 412 -19.88 -10.10 -18.18
N GLU A 413 -19.17 -11.20 -17.96
CA GLU A 413 -17.76 -11.18 -17.55
C GLU A 413 -16.84 -10.59 -18.62
N GLU A 414 -17.08 -10.86 -19.91
CA GLU A 414 -16.30 -10.27 -21.01
C GLU A 414 -16.47 -8.74 -21.05
N VAL A 415 -17.69 -8.23 -20.82
CA VAL A 415 -17.95 -6.79 -20.72
C VAL A 415 -17.23 -6.20 -19.51
N MET A 416 -17.32 -6.85 -18.35
CA MET A 416 -16.60 -6.43 -17.16
C MET A 416 -15.09 -6.37 -17.42
N GLN A 417 -14.51 -7.39 -18.05
CA GLN A 417 -13.07 -7.43 -18.34
C GLN A 417 -12.61 -6.25 -19.20
N ARG A 418 -13.45 -5.79 -20.14
CA ARG A 418 -13.17 -4.58 -20.93
C ARG A 418 -13.03 -3.34 -20.05
N PHE A 419 -13.99 -3.10 -19.15
CA PHE A 419 -13.99 -1.92 -18.27
C PHE A 419 -12.97 -2.02 -17.13
N ALA A 420 -12.79 -3.22 -16.58
CA ALA A 420 -11.94 -3.45 -15.43
C ALA A 420 -10.46 -3.42 -15.82
N TYR A 421 -10.06 -4.08 -16.92
CA TYR A 421 -8.67 -4.42 -17.19
C TYR A 421 -8.13 -3.94 -18.55
N GLN A 422 -8.92 -4.03 -19.62
CA GLN A 422 -8.46 -3.69 -20.98
C GLN A 422 -8.51 -2.19 -21.26
N HIS A 423 -9.58 -1.54 -20.79
CA HIS A 423 -9.78 -0.09 -20.84
C HIS A 423 -10.08 0.47 -19.44
N PRO A 424 -9.09 0.44 -18.51
CA PRO A 424 -9.12 1.09 -17.20
C PRO A 424 -9.91 2.40 -17.12
N GLN A 425 -9.68 3.31 -18.05
CA GLN A 425 -10.34 4.62 -18.12
C GLN A 425 -11.86 4.53 -18.30
N CYS A 426 -12.36 3.53 -19.03
CA CYS A 426 -13.80 3.30 -19.17
C CYS A 426 -14.41 2.87 -17.84
N GLY A 427 -13.76 1.96 -17.12
CA GLY A 427 -14.22 1.53 -15.79
C GLY A 427 -14.11 2.62 -14.73
N ASP A 428 -13.06 3.44 -14.77
CA ASP A 428 -12.89 4.58 -13.86
C ASP A 428 -14.05 5.58 -14.04
N CYS A 429 -14.39 5.87 -15.31
CA CYS A 429 -15.49 6.78 -15.63
C CYS A 429 -16.87 6.18 -15.34
N ALA A 430 -17.07 4.88 -15.57
CA ALA A 430 -18.29 4.17 -15.20
C ALA A 430 -18.50 4.14 -13.67
N VAL A 431 -17.44 3.92 -12.88
CA VAL A 431 -17.51 4.02 -11.42
C VAL A 431 -17.93 5.43 -10.99
N LEU A 432 -17.31 6.46 -11.56
CA LEU A 432 -17.65 7.85 -11.24
C LEU A 432 -19.13 8.16 -11.56
N HIS A 433 -19.59 7.73 -12.73
CA HIS A 433 -20.99 7.86 -13.16
C HIS A 433 -21.95 7.19 -12.19
N LEU A 434 -21.72 5.92 -11.87
CA LEU A 434 -22.60 5.12 -11.00
C LEU A 434 -22.57 5.59 -9.54
N VAL A 435 -21.46 6.14 -9.05
CA VAL A 435 -21.42 6.84 -7.76
C VAL A 435 -22.35 8.06 -7.78
N GLY A 436 -22.31 8.86 -8.85
CA GLY A 436 -23.22 10.00 -9.03
C GLY A 436 -24.69 9.59 -9.08
N SER A 437 -24.98 8.55 -9.84
CA SER A 437 -26.33 7.95 -9.95
C SER A 437 -26.83 7.34 -8.64
N SER A 438 -25.94 7.01 -7.70
CA SER A 438 -26.30 6.53 -6.36
C SER A 438 -26.73 7.65 -5.40
N GLY A 439 -26.60 8.92 -5.80
CA GLY A 439 -27.00 10.08 -4.99
C GLY A 439 -25.92 10.55 -4.01
N ALA A 440 -26.33 11.13 -2.88
CA ALA A 440 -25.43 11.77 -1.91
C ALA A 440 -24.59 10.79 -1.07
N VAL A 441 -25.08 9.56 -0.88
CA VAL A 441 -24.48 8.51 -0.04
C VAL A 441 -24.74 7.13 -0.63
N GLY A 442 -23.91 6.14 -0.29
CA GLY A 442 -24.09 4.74 -0.72
C GLY A 442 -23.78 4.50 -2.20
N VAL A 443 -24.01 3.25 -2.63
CA VAL A 443 -23.62 2.72 -3.95
C VAL A 443 -24.78 1.97 -4.63
N SER A 444 -26.01 2.45 -4.44
CA SER A 444 -27.23 1.76 -4.88
C SER A 444 -27.28 1.46 -6.39
N ALA A 445 -26.71 2.32 -7.23
CA ALA A 445 -26.68 2.15 -8.68
C ALA A 445 -25.79 0.98 -9.14
N PHE A 446 -24.84 0.54 -8.32
CA PHE A 446 -24.02 -0.65 -8.61
C PHE A 446 -24.74 -1.95 -8.31
N LEU A 447 -25.71 -1.92 -7.40
CA LEU A 447 -26.28 -3.13 -6.81
C LEU A 447 -27.56 -3.56 -7.55
N PRO A 448 -27.87 -4.87 -7.58
CA PRO A 448 -29.14 -5.37 -8.11
C PRO A 448 -30.34 -4.74 -7.37
N ALA A 449 -31.37 -4.32 -8.12
CA ALA A 449 -32.65 -3.92 -7.54
C ALA A 449 -33.52 -5.19 -7.38
N CYS A 450 -33.82 -5.57 -6.14
CA CYS A 450 -34.56 -6.80 -5.85
C CYS A 450 -35.93 -6.45 -5.26
N ASP A 451 -37.00 -7.01 -5.83
CA ASP A 451 -38.38 -6.78 -5.35
C ASP A 451 -38.73 -7.61 -4.10
N ALA A 452 -37.95 -8.65 -3.79
CA ALA A 452 -38.22 -9.57 -2.69
C ALA A 452 -37.48 -9.18 -1.39
N PRO A 453 -38.12 -9.35 -0.21
CA PRO A 453 -37.46 -9.11 1.08
C PRO A 453 -36.26 -10.04 1.27
N GLN A 454 -35.23 -9.53 1.95
CA GLN A 454 -34.01 -10.30 2.26
C GLN A 454 -34.38 -11.54 3.08
N THR A 455 -34.15 -12.74 2.54
CA THR A 455 -34.25 -13.97 3.33
C THR A 455 -33.13 -14.00 4.37
N SER A 456 -33.45 -14.39 5.60
CA SER A 456 -32.54 -14.45 6.77
C SER A 456 -31.39 -15.47 6.67
N THR A 457 -31.23 -16.13 5.52
CA THR A 457 -30.11 -17.03 5.27
C THR A 457 -28.79 -16.27 5.30
N PRO A 458 -27.81 -16.68 6.12
CA PRO A 458 -26.51 -16.04 6.16
C PRO A 458 -25.87 -16.08 4.77
N PRO A 459 -25.15 -15.02 4.38
CA PRO A 459 -24.50 -14.98 3.08
C PRO A 459 -23.56 -16.17 2.92
N PRO A 460 -23.45 -16.75 1.71
CA PRO A 460 -22.36 -17.66 1.42
C PRO A 460 -21.03 -16.95 1.67
N SER A 461 -20.02 -17.69 2.15
CA SER A 461 -18.69 -17.13 2.34
C SER A 461 -18.21 -16.51 1.03
N PRO A 462 -17.69 -15.26 1.05
CA PRO A 462 -17.26 -14.60 -0.17
C PRO A 462 -16.17 -15.42 -0.85
N VAL A 463 -16.40 -15.79 -2.11
CA VAL A 463 -15.40 -16.43 -2.96
C VAL A 463 -14.46 -15.34 -3.48
N TYR A 464 -13.19 -15.41 -3.10
CA TYR A 464 -12.15 -14.53 -3.62
C TYR A 464 -11.20 -15.34 -4.51
N SER A 465 -10.77 -14.72 -5.60
CA SER A 465 -9.84 -15.34 -6.55
C SER A 465 -8.40 -15.10 -6.10
N THR A 466 -7.58 -16.15 -6.06
CA THR A 466 -6.13 -16.05 -5.85
C THR A 466 -5.35 -15.92 -7.15
N ALA A 467 -6.04 -15.73 -8.29
CA ALA A 467 -5.40 -15.60 -9.59
C ALA A 467 -4.58 -14.32 -9.68
N LYS A 468 -3.35 -14.43 -10.20
CA LYS A 468 -2.42 -13.31 -10.42
C LYS A 468 -2.76 -12.48 -11.66
N ARG A 469 -3.47 -13.07 -12.62
CA ARG A 469 -3.83 -12.43 -13.88
C ARG A 469 -5.32 -12.30 -14.03
N PHE A 470 -5.76 -11.18 -14.58
CA PHE A 470 -7.17 -10.87 -14.74
C PHE A 470 -7.95 -11.88 -15.60
N ASP A 471 -7.29 -12.50 -16.58
CA ASP A 471 -7.89 -13.49 -17.49
C ASP A 471 -8.18 -14.84 -16.84
N ARG A 472 -7.69 -15.05 -15.61
CA ARG A 472 -7.92 -16.26 -14.80
C ARG A 472 -8.75 -16.00 -13.56
N VAL A 473 -9.21 -14.76 -13.36
CA VAL A 473 -9.99 -14.38 -12.19
C VAL A 473 -11.42 -14.88 -12.37
N SER A 474 -11.84 -15.83 -11.54
CA SER A 474 -13.21 -16.33 -11.54
C SER A 474 -13.98 -15.77 -10.36
N LEU A 475 -15.06 -15.03 -10.64
CA LEU A 475 -15.85 -14.31 -9.65
C LEU A 475 -17.32 -14.67 -9.82
N SER A 476 -17.76 -15.72 -9.15
CA SER A 476 -19.16 -16.16 -9.18
C SER A 476 -20.04 -15.37 -8.22
N LEU A 477 -21.26 -15.06 -8.63
CA LEU A 477 -22.31 -14.56 -7.75
C LEU A 477 -23.43 -15.60 -7.58
N PRO A 478 -24.12 -15.61 -6.42
CA PRO A 478 -25.32 -16.43 -6.24
C PRO A 478 -26.40 -16.11 -7.28
N PRO A 479 -27.25 -17.09 -7.64
CA PRO A 479 -28.27 -16.89 -8.69
C PRO A 479 -29.43 -15.99 -8.21
N SER A 480 -29.86 -16.10 -6.95
CA SER A 480 -30.97 -15.30 -6.44
C SER A 480 -30.58 -13.82 -6.28
N CYS A 481 -31.49 -12.90 -6.63
CA CYS A 481 -31.21 -11.46 -6.54
C CYS A 481 -30.81 -11.02 -5.12
N PRO A 482 -31.53 -11.38 -4.03
CA PRO A 482 -31.14 -10.95 -2.69
C PRO A 482 -29.75 -11.44 -2.26
N SER A 483 -29.43 -12.72 -2.52
CA SER A 483 -28.12 -13.28 -2.16
C SER A 483 -27.00 -12.68 -3.00
N ARG A 484 -27.27 -12.38 -4.28
CA ARG A 484 -26.34 -11.71 -5.18
C ARG A 484 -26.03 -10.28 -4.77
N ARG A 485 -27.06 -9.52 -4.40
CA ARG A 485 -26.91 -8.18 -3.82
C ARG A 485 -26.06 -8.22 -2.56
N LEU A 486 -26.35 -9.16 -1.65
CA LEU A 486 -25.60 -9.31 -0.41
C LEU A 486 -24.14 -9.72 -0.65
N ALA A 487 -23.88 -10.64 -1.57
CA ALA A 487 -22.53 -11.05 -1.95
C ALA A 487 -21.74 -9.88 -2.58
N ALA A 488 -22.37 -9.11 -3.47
CA ALA A 488 -21.76 -7.92 -4.06
C ALA A 488 -21.43 -6.86 -2.99
N THR A 489 -22.37 -6.56 -2.08
CA THR A 489 -22.15 -5.63 -0.97
C THR A 489 -21.04 -6.11 -0.04
N SER A 490 -21.03 -7.39 0.36
CA SER A 490 -20.00 -7.97 1.21
C SER A 490 -18.60 -7.83 0.59
N ARG A 491 -18.48 -8.05 -0.72
CA ARG A 491 -17.22 -7.90 -1.43
C ARG A 491 -16.75 -6.45 -1.53
N ILE A 492 -17.65 -5.51 -1.80
CA ILE A 492 -17.32 -4.07 -1.80
C ILE A 492 -16.79 -3.67 -0.42
N LEU A 493 -17.49 -4.06 0.65
CA LEU A 493 -17.10 -3.73 2.04
C LEU A 493 -15.79 -4.40 2.48
N ARG A 494 -15.49 -5.60 1.97
CA ARG A 494 -14.22 -6.30 2.27
C ARG A 494 -12.99 -5.46 1.92
N TYR A 495 -13.06 -4.74 0.81
CA TYR A 495 -11.94 -3.93 0.30
C TYR A 495 -12.14 -2.43 0.58
N THR A 496 -12.98 -2.08 1.56
CA THR A 496 -13.09 -0.68 1.99
C THR A 496 -11.73 -0.14 2.40
N TYR A 497 -11.45 1.11 2.05
CA TYR A 497 -10.24 1.84 2.43
C TYR A 497 -10.51 3.34 2.53
N THR A 498 -9.60 4.05 3.18
CA THR A 498 -9.63 5.52 3.29
C THR A 498 -8.28 6.08 2.86
N LEU A 499 -8.28 7.21 2.17
CA LEU A 499 -7.07 7.97 1.88
C LEU A 499 -6.98 9.11 2.87
N GLY A 500 -5.89 9.13 3.63
CA GLY A 500 -5.62 10.13 4.64
C GLY A 500 -4.38 10.94 4.32
N ASP A 501 -4.39 12.20 4.74
CA ASP A 501 -3.23 13.09 4.73
C ASP A 501 -2.74 13.28 6.18
N SER A 502 -1.46 13.01 6.41
CA SER A 502 -0.77 13.31 7.67
C SER A 502 0.51 14.07 7.36
N SER A 503 0.90 14.99 8.24
CA SER A 503 2.17 15.69 8.09
C SER A 503 3.31 14.68 8.16
N SER A 504 4.21 14.71 7.19
CA SER A 504 5.34 13.79 7.16
C SER A 504 6.57 14.43 6.54
N ARG A 505 7.75 13.98 6.98
CA ARG A 505 9.04 14.46 6.48
C ARG A 505 10.02 13.32 6.37
N PHE A 506 10.69 13.25 5.24
CA PHE A 506 11.78 12.32 4.98
C PHE A 506 13.10 13.09 4.93
N ILE A 507 14.11 12.63 5.68
CA ILE A 507 15.44 13.22 5.75
C ILE A 507 16.47 12.13 5.44
N SER A 508 17.21 12.31 4.35
CA SER A 508 18.34 11.45 3.97
C SER A 508 19.60 11.92 4.72
N MET A 509 20.14 11.07 5.59
CA MET A 509 21.32 11.35 6.40
C MET A 509 22.59 10.96 5.65
N ARG A 510 23.21 11.92 4.97
CA ARG A 510 24.45 11.69 4.21
C ARG A 510 25.69 12.26 4.89
N GLN A 511 25.52 13.26 5.75
CA GLN A 511 26.60 13.97 6.43
C GLN A 511 26.12 14.46 7.80
N ALA A 512 26.82 14.08 8.88
CA ALA A 512 26.42 14.34 10.25
C ALA A 512 26.11 15.83 10.53
N ARG A 513 26.99 16.73 10.08
CA ARG A 513 26.79 18.19 10.24
C ARG A 513 25.57 18.72 9.48
N LEU A 514 25.29 18.19 8.30
CA LEU A 514 24.13 18.63 7.52
C LEU A 514 22.85 18.12 8.18
N THR A 515 22.83 16.87 8.65
CA THR A 515 21.74 16.29 9.43
C THR A 515 21.45 17.18 10.66
N GLU A 516 22.47 17.53 11.44
CA GLU A 516 22.31 18.42 12.60
C GLU A 516 21.68 19.77 12.24
N GLN A 517 22.13 20.41 11.15
CA GLN A 517 21.57 21.68 10.71
C GLN A 517 20.11 21.57 10.28
N VAL A 518 19.73 20.47 9.61
CA VAL A 518 18.34 20.23 9.20
C VAL A 518 17.45 20.01 10.42
N LEU A 519 17.89 19.18 11.37
CA LEU A 519 17.16 18.92 12.62
C LEU A 519 16.98 20.19 13.45
N ARG A 520 18.06 20.96 13.68
CA ARG A 520 17.98 22.23 14.41
C ARG A 520 17.06 23.25 13.75
N LYS A 521 17.04 23.32 12.41
CA LYS A 521 16.12 24.20 11.68
C LYS A 521 14.68 23.77 11.84
N MET A 522 14.41 22.46 11.81
CA MET A 522 13.08 21.91 12.05
C MET A 522 12.60 22.26 13.47
N ASP A 523 13.45 22.06 14.48
CA ASP A 523 13.12 22.38 15.87
C ASP A 523 12.93 23.90 16.08
N ALA A 524 13.78 24.72 15.45
CA ALA A 524 13.66 26.17 15.53
C ALA A 524 12.36 26.69 14.89
N ALA A 525 11.97 26.15 13.74
CA ALA A 525 10.71 26.49 13.08
C ALA A 525 9.50 26.08 13.95
N ALA A 526 9.56 24.91 14.59
CA ALA A 526 8.54 24.47 15.53
C ALA A 526 8.47 25.34 16.80
N ALA A 527 9.61 25.68 17.38
CA ALA A 527 9.68 26.56 18.55
C ALA A 527 9.21 27.99 18.25
N ALA A 528 9.45 28.48 17.03
CA ALA A 528 8.97 29.77 16.55
C ALA A 528 7.48 29.77 16.16
N GLY A 529 6.83 28.60 16.11
CA GLY A 529 5.45 28.46 15.66
C GLY A 529 5.27 28.65 14.14
N GLU A 530 6.35 28.60 13.37
CA GLU A 530 6.34 28.75 11.91
C GLU A 530 5.82 27.48 11.21
N GLU A 531 6.23 26.31 11.71
CA GLU A 531 5.85 25.00 11.17
C GLU A 531 5.73 23.98 12.32
N ALA A 532 4.64 23.21 12.39
CA ALA A 532 4.53 22.14 13.39
C ALA A 532 5.48 20.98 13.08
N LEU A 533 5.94 20.26 14.11
CA LEU A 533 6.68 19.01 13.91
C LEU A 533 5.84 18.01 13.11
N PRO A 534 6.45 17.24 12.19
CA PRO A 534 5.72 16.34 11.30
C PRO A 534 5.24 15.12 12.07
N THR A 535 3.96 14.76 11.96
CA THR A 535 3.39 13.54 12.58
C THR A 535 4.27 12.31 12.36
N PHE A 536 4.78 12.14 11.12
CA PHE A 536 5.73 11.07 10.79
C PHE A 536 7.06 11.64 10.30
N LEU A 537 8.14 11.31 11.00
CA LEU A 537 9.49 11.65 10.59
C LEU A 537 10.24 10.37 10.22
N THR A 538 10.97 10.39 9.12
CA THR A 538 11.89 9.29 8.77
C THR A 538 13.29 9.84 8.52
N LEU A 539 14.26 9.26 9.22
CA LEU A 539 15.68 9.62 9.17
C LEU A 539 16.47 8.47 8.53
N ASN A 540 16.55 8.44 7.21
CA ASN A 540 17.18 7.32 6.49
C ASN A 540 18.70 7.44 6.51
N ASP A 541 19.40 6.39 6.97
CA ASP A 541 20.86 6.30 6.93
C ASP A 541 21.37 6.10 5.49
N ASP A 542 21.96 7.15 4.92
CA ASP A 542 22.63 7.14 3.62
C ASP A 542 24.13 7.49 3.75
N PHE A 543 24.74 7.20 4.92
CA PHE A 543 26.15 7.43 5.15
C PHE A 543 27.00 6.47 4.29
N VAL A 544 27.96 7.03 3.54
CA VAL A 544 28.87 6.24 2.70
C VAL A 544 30.05 5.67 3.50
N LEU A 545 30.42 6.31 4.60
CA LEU A 545 31.60 5.99 5.41
C LEU A 545 31.19 5.77 6.88
N ALA A 546 31.74 4.74 7.50
CA ALA A 546 31.45 4.38 8.89
C ALA A 546 31.82 5.51 9.87
N GLU A 547 32.93 6.22 9.61
CA GLU A 547 33.37 7.35 10.44
C GLU A 547 32.38 8.53 10.37
N ALA A 548 31.73 8.72 9.22
CA ALA A 548 30.70 9.75 9.05
C ALA A 548 29.40 9.39 9.78
N SER A 549 29.04 8.11 9.79
CA SER A 549 27.92 7.56 10.57
C SER A 549 28.18 7.70 12.07
N GLN A 550 29.36 7.28 12.57
CA GLN A 550 29.74 7.43 14.00
C GLN A 550 29.73 8.89 14.47
N ALA A 551 30.10 9.84 13.61
CA ALA A 551 30.02 11.26 13.93
C ALA A 551 28.57 11.75 14.14
N ALA A 552 27.58 11.05 13.58
CA ALA A 552 26.16 11.34 13.77
C ALA A 552 25.60 10.77 15.07
N ASP A 553 26.17 9.69 15.62
CA ASP A 553 25.68 9.02 16.85
C ASP A 553 25.38 10.01 17.97
N LYS A 554 26.36 10.83 18.33
CA LYS A 554 26.21 11.80 19.42
C LYS A 554 25.13 12.84 19.12
N ILE A 555 25.03 13.26 17.86
CA ILE A 555 24.06 14.27 17.40
C ILE A 555 22.65 13.71 17.50
N LEU A 556 22.44 12.52 16.94
CA LEU A 556 21.15 11.83 16.92
C LEU A 556 20.72 11.46 18.34
N HIS A 557 21.59 10.86 19.15
CA HIS A 557 21.27 10.54 20.54
C HIS A 557 20.91 11.78 21.35
N THR A 558 21.63 12.90 21.20
CA THR A 558 21.28 14.15 21.90
C THR A 558 19.91 14.66 21.46
N TRP A 559 19.63 14.60 20.16
CA TRP A 559 18.37 15.05 19.59
C TRP A 559 17.18 14.14 19.97
N PHE A 560 17.39 12.83 19.98
CA PHE A 560 16.41 11.85 20.41
C PHE A 560 16.05 11.99 21.89
N GLU A 561 17.04 12.17 22.78
CA GLU A 561 16.79 12.44 24.20
C GLU A 561 16.05 13.77 24.42
N GLN A 562 16.25 14.75 23.56
CA GLN A 562 15.52 16.02 23.65
C GLN A 562 14.01 15.83 23.37
N HIS A 563 13.65 14.99 22.38
CA HIS A 563 12.26 14.81 21.95
C HIS A 563 11.52 13.68 22.65
N TRP A 564 12.23 12.60 23.01
CA TRP A 564 11.69 11.44 23.73
C TRP A 564 12.53 11.11 24.98
N PRO A 565 12.60 12.03 25.97
CA PRO A 565 13.45 11.88 27.17
C PRO A 565 12.95 10.80 28.13
N ARG A 566 11.68 10.39 28.02
CA ARG A 566 11.06 9.42 28.93
C ARG A 566 11.30 8.01 28.39
N PRO A 567 11.97 7.11 29.15
CA PRO A 567 12.07 5.71 28.79
C PRO A 567 10.68 5.08 28.61
N SER A 568 10.56 4.21 27.61
CA SER A 568 9.38 3.36 27.45
C SER A 568 9.33 2.30 28.56
N PRO A 569 8.15 1.71 28.85
CA PRO A 569 8.02 0.65 29.85
C PRO A 569 8.87 -0.60 29.57
N TYR A 570 9.36 -0.77 28.35
CA TYR A 570 10.14 -1.93 27.93
C TYR A 570 11.64 -1.78 28.15
N GLU A 571 12.10 -0.62 28.62
CA GLU A 571 13.52 -0.36 28.80
C GLU A 571 14.00 -0.82 30.18
N THR A 572 15.25 -1.30 30.25
CA THR A 572 15.93 -1.54 31.52
C THR A 572 16.04 -0.21 32.25
N HIS A 573 15.47 -0.09 33.44
CA HIS A 573 15.78 1.01 34.33
C HIS A 573 17.29 0.98 34.58
N ALA A 574 18.02 1.99 34.09
CA ALA A 574 19.37 2.21 34.58
C ALA A 574 19.26 2.28 36.10
N HIS A 575 19.98 1.39 36.81
CA HIS A 575 20.17 1.55 38.24
C HIS A 575 20.73 2.96 38.44
N VAL A 576 19.93 3.82 39.07
CA VAL A 576 20.29 5.20 39.47
C VAL A 576 21.54 5.19 40.31
#